data_AF-A0A395IKF7-F1
#
_entry.id   AF-A0A395IKF7-F1
#
_cell.length_a   1.000
_cell.length_b   1.000
_cell.length_c   1.000
_cell.angle_alpha   90.00
_cell.angle_beta   90.00
_cell.angle_gamma   90.00
#
_symmetry.space_group_name_H-M   'P 1'
#
loop_
_entity.id
_entity.type
_entity.pdbx_description
1 polymer ?
#
loop_
_entity_poly.entity_id
_entity_poly.type
_entity_poly.pdbx_seq_one_letter_code
_entity_poly.pdbx_strand_id
1 'polypeptide(L)'
;MKQLDIRIKWSPGHMEIEGNEEADRLANAGATGPMDQAIDKLPTISGVRTIVRQKRLYAETNWWEEMKTSLSAGYKEWSPKYNTKEPKELTLPRAVLHRLLAMKTGHGDYAAYHQRFDHQKQQAGMLMWQCKGTISLL
;
A
#
# COMPACT_ATOMS: atom_id res chain seq x y z
N MET A 1 -34.53 46.51 -10.80
CA MET A 1 -33.90 45.36 -11.48
C MET A 1 -34.32 45.38 -12.93
N LYS A 2 -33.40 45.36 -13.89
CA LYS A 2 -33.76 45.27 -15.31
C LYS A 2 -34.15 43.82 -15.62
N GLN A 3 -35.39 43.62 -16.06
CA GLN A 3 -35.86 42.32 -16.50
C GLN A 3 -35.35 42.12 -17.93
N LEU A 4 -34.53 41.10 -18.14
CA LEU A 4 -34.01 40.72 -19.45
C LEU A 4 -34.96 39.71 -20.09
N ASP A 5 -35.35 39.93 -21.35
CA ASP A 5 -36.04 38.91 -22.15
C ASP A 5 -35.01 37.87 -22.62
N ILE A 6 -34.97 36.73 -21.95
CA ILE A 6 -34.02 35.64 -22.23
C ILE A 6 -34.78 34.51 -22.92
N ARG A 7 -34.27 34.08 -24.08
CA ARG A 7 -34.79 32.92 -24.83
C ARG A 7 -33.73 31.83 -24.89
N ILE A 8 -34.10 30.63 -24.49
CA ILE A 8 -33.21 29.47 -24.46
C ILE A 8 -33.45 28.64 -25.72
N LYS A 9 -32.38 28.22 -26.38
CA LYS A 9 -32.40 27.28 -27.51
C LYS A 9 -31.36 26.20 -27.30
N TRP A 10 -31.73 24.96 -27.60
CA TRP A 10 -30.81 23.82 -27.58
C TRP A 10 -30.25 23.62 -28.98
N SER A 11 -28.95 23.40 -29.08
CA SER A 11 -28.26 23.07 -30.32
C SER A 11 -27.65 21.68 -30.21
N PRO A 12 -27.68 20.87 -31.29
CA PRO A 12 -26.83 19.70 -31.40
C PRO A 12 -25.35 20.12 -31.42
N GLY A 13 -24.48 19.30 -30.83
CA GLY A 13 -23.04 19.51 -30.77
C GLY A 13 -22.34 19.20 -32.11
N HIS A 14 -21.19 19.81 -32.35
CA HIS A 14 -20.34 19.58 -33.53
C HIS A 14 -21.03 19.84 -34.87
N MET A 15 -21.84 20.89 -34.92
CA MET A 15 -22.60 21.30 -36.11
C MET A 15 -22.03 22.56 -36.77
N GLU A 16 -20.78 22.92 -36.45
CA GLU A 16 -20.07 24.07 -37.01
C GLU A 16 -20.78 25.42 -36.75
N ILE A 17 -21.61 25.48 -35.70
CA ILE A 17 -22.21 26.75 -35.27
C ILE A 17 -21.10 27.58 -34.62
N GLU A 18 -20.64 28.60 -35.33
CA GLU A 18 -19.48 29.43 -34.96
C GLU A 18 -19.48 29.85 -33.48
N GLY A 19 -20.61 30.33 -32.95
CA GLY A 19 -20.70 30.74 -31.54
C GLY A 19 -20.65 29.59 -30.53
N ASN A 20 -21.13 28.39 -30.89
CA ASN A 20 -21.08 27.20 -30.04
C ASN A 20 -19.68 26.58 -30.05
N GLU A 21 -19.06 26.50 -31.23
CA GLU A 21 -17.69 26.00 -31.39
C GLU A 21 -16.69 26.94 -30.70
N GLU A 22 -16.86 28.26 -30.82
CA GLU A 22 -16.00 29.22 -30.11
C GLU A 22 -16.19 29.14 -28.60
N ALA A 23 -17.43 28.97 -28.11
CA ALA A 23 -17.70 28.75 -26.70
C ALA A 23 -17.05 27.45 -26.19
N ASP A 24 -17.13 26.36 -26.96
CA ASP A 24 -16.49 25.09 -26.63
C ASP A 24 -14.95 25.19 -26.65
N ARG A 25 -14.40 25.87 -27.66
CA ARG A 25 -12.96 26.16 -27.75
C ARG A 25 -12.46 26.94 -26.54
N LEU A 26 -13.21 27.97 -26.11
CA LEU A 26 -12.88 28.76 -24.93
C LEU A 26 -13.03 27.96 -23.63
N ALA A 27 -14.05 27.11 -23.52
CA ALA A 27 -14.24 26.22 -22.37
C ALA A 27 -13.08 25.21 -22.25
N ASN A 28 -12.68 24.59 -23.37
CA ASN A 28 -11.54 23.67 -23.43
C ASN A 28 -10.21 24.36 -23.13
N ALA A 29 -10.02 25.59 -23.63
CA ALA A 29 -8.86 26.42 -23.29
C ALA A 29 -8.83 26.78 -21.79
N GLY A 30 -9.98 27.07 -21.18
CA GLY A 30 -10.09 27.31 -19.74
C GLY A 30 -9.85 26.06 -18.89
N ALA A 31 -10.31 24.89 -19.35
CA ALA A 31 -10.07 23.62 -18.67
C ALA A 31 -8.59 23.18 -18.71
N THR A 32 -7.89 23.52 -19.79
CA THR A 32 -6.46 23.21 -20.01
C THR A 32 -5.55 24.34 -19.51
N GLY A 33 -6.10 25.52 -19.25
CA GLY A 33 -5.37 26.67 -18.75
C GLY A 33 -4.78 26.42 -17.36
N PRO A 34 -3.84 27.28 -16.92
CA PRO A 34 -3.34 27.22 -15.56
C PRO A 34 -4.53 27.29 -14.60
N MET A 35 -4.77 26.19 -13.88
CA MET A 35 -5.79 26.11 -12.86
C MET A 35 -5.66 27.34 -11.98
N ASP A 36 -6.72 28.14 -11.79
CA ASP A 36 -6.67 29.36 -11.00
C ASP A 36 -5.95 29.07 -9.68
N GLN A 37 -4.66 29.44 -9.64
CA GLN A 37 -3.81 29.46 -8.45
C GLN A 37 -4.24 30.70 -7.67
N ALA A 38 -5.54 30.82 -7.41
CA ALA A 38 -6.04 31.83 -6.52
C ALA A 38 -5.26 31.63 -5.21
N ILE A 39 -4.58 32.70 -4.83
CA ILE A 39 -3.72 32.84 -3.65
C ILE A 39 -4.49 32.44 -2.36
N ASP A 40 -5.81 32.30 -2.46
CA ASP A 40 -6.77 32.05 -1.39
C ASP A 40 -7.24 30.59 -1.28
N LYS A 41 -6.84 29.70 -2.20
CA LYS A 41 -7.20 28.27 -2.14
C LYS A 41 -6.27 27.55 -1.17
N LEU A 42 -6.54 27.70 0.13
CA LEU A 42 -5.96 26.86 1.17
C LEU A 42 -6.08 25.38 0.75
N PRO A 43 -5.05 24.56 0.97
CA PRO A 43 -5.09 23.16 0.57
C PRO A 43 -6.28 22.48 1.24
N THR A 44 -7.10 21.80 0.43
CA THR A 44 -8.24 21.03 0.93
C THR A 44 -7.76 20.08 2.03
N ILE A 45 -8.57 19.86 3.07
CA ILE A 45 -8.26 18.93 4.17
C ILE A 45 -7.81 17.56 3.63
N SER A 46 -8.43 17.09 2.55
CA SER A 46 -8.05 15.85 1.85
C SER A 46 -6.62 15.91 1.29
N GLY A 47 -6.22 17.03 0.68
CA GLY A 47 -4.86 17.24 0.16
C GLY A 47 -3.83 17.25 1.28
N VAL A 48 -4.09 17.97 2.39
CA VAL A 48 -3.22 17.97 3.57
C VAL A 48 -3.08 16.56 4.15
N ARG A 49 -4.19 15.82 4.31
CA ARG A 49 -4.17 14.43 4.78
C ARG A 49 -3.35 13.51 3.87
N THR A 50 -3.43 13.68 2.56
CA THR A 50 -2.62 12.92 1.59
C THR A 50 -1.14 13.20 1.78
N ILE A 51 -0.75 14.47 1.92
CA ILE A 51 0.65 14.85 2.17
C ILE A 51 1.17 14.24 3.47
N VAL A 52 0.39 14.31 4.56
CA VAL A 52 0.77 13.70 5.85
C VAL A 52 0.94 12.18 5.72
N ARG A 53 0.02 11.50 5.03
CA ARG A 53 0.13 10.05 4.77
C ARG A 53 1.40 9.71 3.98
N GLN A 54 1.71 10.48 2.94
CA GLN A 54 2.94 10.27 2.15
C GLN A 54 4.19 10.47 2.99
N LYS A 55 4.27 11.54 3.78
CA LYS A 55 5.41 11.78 4.69
C LYS A 55 5.59 10.66 5.70
N ARG A 56 4.49 10.17 6.28
CA ARG A 56 4.51 9.04 7.21
C ARG A 56 5.04 7.77 6.54
N LEU A 57 4.51 7.41 5.38
CA LEU A 57 4.94 6.21 4.63
C LEU A 57 6.42 6.29 4.25
N TYR A 58 6.89 7.46 3.83
CA TYR A 58 8.29 7.71 3.50
C TYR A 58 9.20 7.52 4.73
N ALA A 59 8.84 8.14 5.87
CA ALA A 59 9.60 8.01 7.10
C ALA A 59 9.65 6.56 7.61
N GLU A 60 8.51 5.85 7.59
CA GLU A 60 8.44 4.43 7.98
C GLU A 60 9.32 3.54 7.08
N THR A 61 9.29 3.77 5.76
CA THR A 61 10.09 2.99 4.81
C THR A 61 11.57 3.24 5.02
N ASN A 62 12.00 4.51 5.07
CA ASN A 62 13.40 4.86 5.27
C ASN A 62 13.96 4.31 6.58
N TRP A 63 13.21 4.49 7.67
CA TRP A 63 13.61 3.96 8.97
C TRP A 63 13.76 2.44 8.93
N TRP A 64 12.85 1.72 8.26
CA TRP A 64 12.98 0.26 8.15
C TRP A 64 14.18 -0.16 7.30
N GLU A 65 14.44 0.53 6.19
CA GLU A 65 15.63 0.28 5.35
C GLU A 65 16.93 0.48 6.15
N GLU A 66 17.01 1.55 6.95
CA GLU A 66 18.14 1.80 7.84
C GLU A 66 18.29 0.68 8.87
N MET A 67 17.20 0.27 9.54
CA MET A 67 17.24 -0.80 10.55
C MET A 67 17.65 -2.15 9.94
N LYS A 68 17.23 -2.45 8.71
CA LYS A 68 17.63 -3.70 8.04
C LYS A 68 19.14 -3.86 7.89
N THR A 69 19.88 -2.75 7.79
CA THR A 69 21.35 -2.81 7.70
C THR A 69 21.97 -3.40 8.97
N SER A 70 21.37 -3.12 10.14
CA SER A 70 21.83 -3.55 11.46
C SER A 70 21.44 -4.99 11.83
N LEU A 71 20.59 -5.65 11.04
CA LEU A 71 20.16 -7.03 11.29
C LEU A 71 21.34 -8.02 11.18
N SER A 72 21.29 -9.08 11.99
CA SER A 72 22.22 -10.21 11.85
C SER A 72 21.94 -11.02 10.58
N ALA A 73 22.90 -11.84 10.15
CA ALA A 73 22.80 -12.61 8.91
C ALA A 73 21.51 -13.47 8.83
N GLY A 74 21.14 -14.15 9.92
CA GLY A 74 19.93 -14.97 9.97
C GLY A 74 18.64 -14.15 9.82
N TYR A 75 18.57 -12.96 10.42
CA TYR A 75 17.42 -12.07 10.25
C TYR A 75 17.36 -11.44 8.86
N LYS A 76 18.51 -11.20 8.21
CA LYS A 76 18.56 -10.73 6.81
C LYS A 76 18.01 -11.78 5.85
N GLU A 77 18.33 -13.05 6.07
CA GLU A 77 17.77 -14.17 5.31
C GLU A 77 16.26 -14.30 5.51
N TRP A 78 15.76 -14.07 6.72
CA TRP A 78 14.32 -14.08 6.99
C TRP A 78 13.55 -12.97 6.26
N SER A 79 14.23 -11.87 5.88
CA SER A 79 13.66 -10.71 5.20
C SER A 79 12.34 -10.23 5.83
N PRO A 80 12.37 -9.85 7.13
CA PRO A 80 11.16 -9.42 7.81
C PRO A 80 10.52 -8.21 7.12
N LYS A 81 9.20 -8.21 7.02
CA LYS A 81 8.43 -7.06 6.56
C LYS A 81 8.04 -6.24 7.78
N TYR A 82 8.37 -4.95 7.76
CA TYR A 82 7.88 -4.03 8.77
C TYR A 82 6.40 -3.73 8.54
N ASN A 83 5.61 -3.87 9.59
CA ASN A 83 4.20 -3.52 9.58
C ASN A 83 3.86 -2.87 10.92
N THR A 84 3.18 -1.73 10.87
CA THR A 84 2.69 -1.02 12.07
C THR A 84 1.41 -1.63 12.61
N LYS A 85 0.73 -2.49 11.84
CA LYS A 85 -0.46 -3.22 12.28
C LYS A 85 -0.07 -4.50 12.98
N GLU A 86 -0.82 -4.81 14.03
CA GLU A 86 -0.67 -6.05 14.76
C GLU A 86 -0.93 -7.25 13.83
N PRO A 87 0.02 -8.19 13.69
CA PRO A 87 -0.19 -9.43 12.94
C PRO A 87 -1.30 -10.27 13.56
N LYS A 88 -2.11 -10.93 12.72
CA LYS A 88 -3.22 -11.78 13.20
C LYS A 88 -2.71 -12.93 14.06
N GLU A 89 -1.47 -13.37 13.86
CA GLU A 89 -0.86 -14.44 14.65
C GLU A 89 -0.73 -14.09 16.14
N LEU A 90 -0.69 -12.81 16.51
CA LEU A 90 -0.71 -12.40 17.92
C LEU A 90 -2.05 -12.68 18.63
N THR A 91 -3.13 -12.86 17.86
CA THR A 91 -4.43 -13.25 18.43
C THR A 91 -4.50 -14.72 18.83
N LEU A 92 -3.51 -15.53 18.43
CA LEU A 92 -3.50 -16.96 18.74
C LEU A 92 -3.28 -17.19 20.25
N PRO A 93 -3.84 -18.28 20.82
CA PRO A 93 -3.52 -18.68 22.17
C PRO A 93 -2.01 -18.83 22.36
N ARG A 94 -1.50 -18.39 23.51
CA ARG A 94 -0.06 -18.34 23.82
C ARG A 94 0.69 -19.64 23.50
N ALA A 95 0.10 -20.79 23.81
CA ALA A 95 0.72 -22.10 23.54
C ALA A 95 0.91 -22.38 22.04
N VAL A 96 -0.05 -21.95 21.22
CA VAL A 96 -0.01 -22.11 19.76
C VAL A 96 0.99 -21.12 19.16
N LEU A 97 0.94 -19.86 19.58
CA LEU A 97 1.88 -18.83 19.13
C LEU A 97 3.33 -19.22 19.46
N HIS A 98 3.58 -19.75 20.65
CA HIS A 98 4.91 -20.22 21.05
C HIS A 98 5.44 -21.30 20.11
N ARG A 99 4.63 -22.32 19.79
CA ARG A 99 5.02 -23.37 18.83
C ARG A 99 5.23 -22.81 17.42
N LEU A 100 4.38 -21.88 16.98
CA LEU A 100 4.54 -21.23 15.68
C LEU A 100 5.86 -20.45 15.56
N LEU A 101 6.24 -19.71 16.60
CA LEU A 101 7.51 -18.98 16.64
C LEU A 101 8.71 -19.94 16.67
N ALA A 102 8.63 -21.00 17.48
CA ALA A 102 9.61 -22.08 17.52
C ALA A 102 9.82 -22.73 16.14
N MET A 103 8.72 -22.98 15.43
CA MET A 103 8.73 -23.48 14.05
C MET A 103 9.39 -22.49 13.09
N LYS A 104 8.97 -21.22 13.08
CA LYS A 104 9.49 -20.18 12.16
C LYS A 104 10.98 -19.87 12.39
N THR A 105 11.45 -19.93 13.63
CA THR A 105 12.84 -19.64 13.99
C THR A 105 13.74 -20.88 14.02
N GLY A 106 13.18 -22.07 13.78
CA GLY A 106 13.92 -23.33 13.90
C GLY A 106 14.26 -23.72 15.35
N HIS A 107 13.76 -22.99 16.34
CA HIS A 107 13.96 -23.27 17.76
C HIS A 107 12.83 -24.17 18.29
N GLY A 108 12.87 -25.46 18.00
CA GLY A 108 11.99 -26.44 18.64
C GLY A 108 12.52 -27.86 18.55
N ASP A 109 12.16 -28.69 19.52
CA ASP A 109 12.50 -30.11 19.48
C ASP A 109 11.54 -30.84 18.52
N TYR A 110 11.95 -30.87 17.25
CA TYR A 110 11.25 -31.59 16.19
C TYR A 110 11.94 -32.91 15.84
N ALA A 111 12.84 -33.42 16.69
CA ALA A 111 13.62 -34.62 16.39
C ALA A 111 12.73 -35.84 16.11
N ALA A 112 11.68 -36.02 16.92
CA ALA A 112 10.71 -37.10 16.73
C ALA A 112 9.90 -36.97 15.43
N TYR A 113 9.62 -35.73 14.97
CA TYR A 113 8.95 -35.49 13.70
C TYR A 113 9.86 -35.85 12.52
N HIS A 114 11.12 -35.40 12.55
CA HIS A 114 12.08 -35.73 11.49
C HIS A 114 12.36 -37.23 11.39
N GLN A 115 12.43 -37.94 12.52
CA GLN A 115 12.59 -39.40 12.55
C GLN A 115 11.40 -40.16 11.94
N ARG A 116 10.17 -39.69 12.17
CA ARG A 116 8.95 -40.38 11.69
C ARG A 116 8.72 -40.24 10.19
N PHE A 117 9.14 -39.12 9.61
CA PHE A 117 8.87 -38.79 8.21
C PHE A 117 10.12 -38.84 7.31
N ASP A 118 11.24 -39.39 7.81
CA ASP A 118 12.52 -39.57 7.10
C ASP A 118 13.00 -38.31 6.33
N HIS A 119 12.85 -37.15 6.95
CA HIS A 119 13.40 -35.91 6.40
C HIS A 119 14.92 -35.93 6.62
N GLN A 120 15.71 -36.11 5.54
CA GLN A 120 17.16 -36.08 5.64
C GLN A 120 17.63 -34.82 6.37
N LYS A 121 18.46 -35.01 7.42
CA LYS A 121 19.06 -33.95 8.23
C LYS A 121 19.91 -33.02 7.35
N GLN A 122 19.30 -32.02 6.76
CA GLN A 122 20.01 -30.85 6.25
C GLN A 122 19.89 -29.76 7.29
N GLN A 123 20.91 -29.65 8.15
CA GLN A 123 21.16 -28.61 9.16
C GLN A 123 19.94 -28.14 10.00
N ALA A 124 20.05 -28.37 11.31
CA ALA A 124 19.05 -28.10 12.35
C ALA A 124 18.58 -26.63 12.53
N GLY A 125 18.73 -25.76 11.54
CA GLY A 125 18.10 -24.44 11.47
C GLY A 125 17.35 -24.14 10.17
N MET A 126 17.34 -25.05 9.18
CA MET A 126 17.03 -24.70 7.78
C MET A 126 16.05 -25.63 7.07
N LEU A 127 15.11 -26.29 7.77
CA LEU A 127 14.17 -27.24 7.11
C LEU A 127 12.71 -26.81 7.03
N MET A 128 12.31 -25.71 7.68
CA MET A 128 10.99 -25.14 7.37
C MET A 128 10.99 -24.23 6.13
N TRP A 129 12.18 -23.94 5.59
CA TRP A 129 12.35 -23.05 4.43
C TRP A 129 12.24 -23.74 3.06
N GLN A 130 12.32 -25.07 3.01
CA GLN A 130 12.21 -25.83 1.75
C GLN A 130 10.78 -26.30 1.42
N CYS A 131 9.83 -26.20 2.36
CA CYS A 131 8.40 -26.23 2.03
C CYS A 131 7.93 -24.86 1.49
N LYS A 132 8.60 -24.34 0.44
CA LYS A 132 8.07 -23.27 -0.42
C LYS A 132 7.04 -23.81 -1.43
N GLY A 133 6.25 -24.79 -1.00
CA GLY A 133 5.01 -25.20 -1.62
C GLY A 133 3.88 -24.73 -0.72
N THR A 134 3.42 -23.50 -0.96
CA THR A 134 2.03 -23.11 -0.70
C THR A 134 1.44 -23.57 0.65
N ILE A 135 2.05 -23.24 1.78
CA ILE A 135 1.28 -23.18 3.03
C ILE A 135 0.48 -21.87 2.99
N SER A 136 -0.57 -21.88 2.17
CA SER A 136 -1.73 -21.01 2.38
C SER A 136 -2.43 -21.52 3.64
N LEU A 137 -2.09 -20.91 4.78
CA LEU A 137 -2.97 -20.91 5.93
C LEU A 137 -3.39 -19.46 6.13
N LEU A 138 -4.54 -19.14 5.49
CA LEU A 138 -5.51 -18.06 5.76
C LEU A 138 -4.99 -16.70 6.26
#